data_AF-Z4WQW1-F1
#
_entry.id   AF-Z4WQW1-F1
#
_cell.length_a   1.000
_cell.length_b   1.000
_cell.length_c   1.000
_cell.angle_alpha   90.00
_cell.angle_beta   90.00
_cell.angle_gamma   90.00
#
_symmetry.space_group_name_H-M   'P 1'
#
loop_
_entity.id
_entity.type
_entity.pdbx_description
1 polymer ?
#
loop_
_entity_poly.entity_id
_entity_poly.type
_entity_poly.pdbx_seq_one_letter_code
_entity_poly.pdbx_strand_id
1 'polypeptide(L)'
;MSTKDLIETLNVSESTLYRWRKKNLVRFRYTESGDVRYFYKSLLICARCHRLRISGMRNDELLDRLLRYKDKLILSSCLASER
;
A
#
# COMPACT_ATOMS: atom_id res chain seq x y z
N MET A 1 4.79 4.00 -1.87
CA MET A 1 4.37 2.81 -2.63
C MET A 1 3.78 3.26 -3.96
N SER A 2 4.27 2.73 -5.07
CA SER A 2 3.67 2.90 -6.39
C SER A 2 2.31 2.19 -6.47
N THR A 3 1.53 2.49 -7.52
CA THR A 3 0.32 1.71 -7.84
C THR A 3 0.66 0.23 -8.01
N LYS A 4 1.75 -0.09 -8.73
CA LYS A 4 2.20 -1.46 -8.97
C LYS A 4 2.52 -2.20 -7.67
N ASP A 5 3.29 -1.57 -6.78
CA ASP A 5 3.65 -2.16 -5.47
C ASP A 5 2.40 -2.56 -4.68
N LEU A 6 1.36 -1.71 -4.72
CA LEU A 6 0.10 -1.94 -4.01
C LEU A 6 -0.74 -3.06 -4.63
N ILE A 7 -0.83 -3.09 -5.96
CA ILE A 7 -1.51 -4.15 -6.70
C ILE A 7 -0.86 -5.50 -6.36
N GLU A 8 0.47 -5.59 -6.41
CA GLU A 8 1.20 -6.82 -6.10
C GLU A 8 1.09 -7.21 -4.63
N THR A 9 1.19 -6.24 -3.71
CA THR A 9 1.13 -6.51 -2.27
C THR A 9 -0.27 -6.96 -1.82
N LEU A 10 -1.31 -6.27 -2.28
CA LEU A 10 -2.69 -6.47 -1.81
C LEU A 10 -3.56 -7.28 -2.77
N ASN A 11 -3.04 -7.68 -3.92
CA ASN A 11 -3.79 -8.36 -4.97
C ASN A 11 -5.10 -7.63 -5.31
N VAL A 12 -5.05 -6.30 -5.40
CA VAL A 12 -6.19 -5.44 -5.72
C VAL A 12 -6.08 -4.90 -7.13
N SER A 13 -7.21 -4.68 -7.79
CA SER A 13 -7.21 -4.03 -9.10
C SER A 13 -6.90 -2.53 -9.00
N GLU A 14 -6.38 -1.98 -10.10
CA GLU A 14 -6.15 -0.54 -10.20
C GLU A 14 -7.46 0.27 -10.03
N SER A 15 -8.59 -0.25 -10.50
CA SER A 15 -9.91 0.37 -10.28
C SER A 15 -10.28 0.46 -8.79
N THR A 16 -9.82 -0.49 -7.97
CA THR A 16 -10.01 -0.43 -6.52
C THR A 16 -9.20 0.70 -5.90
N LEU A 17 -7.95 0.85 -6.31
CA LEU A 17 -7.08 1.94 -5.88
C LEU A 17 -7.60 3.31 -6.35
N TYR A 18 -8.14 3.39 -7.57
CA TYR A 18 -8.84 4.58 -8.05
C TYR A 18 -10.03 4.94 -7.15
N ARG A 19 -10.87 3.97 -6.76
CA ARG A 19 -11.98 4.23 -5.82
C ARG A 19 -11.51 4.74 -4.47
N TRP A 20 -10.39 4.22 -3.94
CA TRP A 20 -9.81 4.71 -2.70
C TRP A 20 -9.37 6.16 -2.80
N ARG A 21 -8.75 6.55 -3.93
CA ARG A 21 -8.39 7.95 -4.22
C ARG A 21 -9.63 8.83 -4.35
N LYS A 22 -10.59 8.42 -5.19
CA LYS A 22 -11.83 9.18 -5.44
C LYS A 22 -12.61 9.47 -4.14
N LYS A 23 -12.57 8.54 -3.19
CA LYS A 23 -13.21 8.68 -1.87
C LYS A 23 -12.30 9.26 -0.78
N ASN A 24 -11.07 9.67 -1.11
CA ASN A 24 -10.05 10.13 -0.17
C ASN A 24 -9.85 9.18 1.04
N LEU A 25 -9.96 7.87 0.81
CA LEU A 25 -9.80 6.87 1.88
C LEU A 25 -8.35 6.78 2.35
N VAL A 26 -7.40 7.02 1.45
CA VAL A 26 -5.97 6.90 1.72
C VAL A 26 -5.26 8.12 1.17
N ARG A 27 -4.22 8.58 1.86
CA ARG A 27 -3.38 9.67 1.38
C ARG A 27 -2.54 9.21 0.20
N PHE A 28 -2.51 10.02 -0.85
CA PHE A 28 -1.70 9.82 -2.04
C PHE A 28 -1.14 11.17 -2.51
N ARG A 29 -0.17 11.11 -3.43
CA ARG A 29 0.35 12.27 -4.16
C ARG A 29 0.67 11.88 -5.60
N TYR A 30 0.69 12.86 -6.49
CA TYR A 30 1.27 12.69 -7.81
C TYR A 30 2.77 13.00 -7.75
N THR A 31 3.57 12.29 -8.53
CA THR A 31 4.96 12.68 -8.83
C THR A 31 4.96 13.74 -9.94
N GLU A 32 6.12 14.35 -10.18
CA GLU A 32 6.31 15.26 -11.32
C GLU A 32 6.00 14.60 -12.66
N SER A 33 6.24 13.29 -12.76
CA SER A 33 5.94 12.44 -13.92
C SER A 33 4.45 12.12 -14.08
N GLY A 34 3.60 12.51 -13.13
CA GLY A 34 2.16 12.17 -13.11
C GLY A 34 1.82 10.83 -12.47
N ASP A 35 2.81 10.07 -11.99
CA ASP A 35 2.58 8.79 -11.33
C ASP A 35 1.98 8.96 -9.92
N VAL A 36 1.19 7.97 -9.51
CA VAL A 36 0.56 7.97 -8.19
C VAL A 36 1.46 7.29 -7.16
N ARG A 37 1.71 7.98 -6.04
CA ARG A 37 2.40 7.43 -4.87
C ARG A 37 1.50 7.46 -3.64
N TYR A 38 1.33 6.30 -3.03
CA TYR A 38 0.57 6.11 -1.80
C TYR A 38 1.49 6.12 -0.58
N PHE A 39 0.98 6.72 0.50
CA PHE A 39 1.69 6.80 1.78
C PHE A 39 1.43 5.55 2.62
N TYR A 40 2.49 4.78 2.90
CA TYR A 40 2.42 3.55 3.70
C TYR A 40 1.74 3.76 5.05
N LYS A 41 2.11 4.82 5.78
CA LYS A 41 1.51 5.16 7.09
C LYS A 41 -0.01 5.35 6.98
N SER A 42 -0.50 5.99 5.91
CA SER A 42 -1.93 6.19 5.70
C SER A 42 -2.64 4.86 5.44
N LEU A 43 -2.06 3.98 4.63
CA LEU A 43 -2.61 2.66 4.35
C LEU A 43 -2.72 1.83 5.63
N LEU A 44 -1.66 1.83 6.44
CA LEU A 44 -1.61 1.07 7.68
C LEU A 44 -2.66 1.56 8.70
N ILE A 45 -2.83 2.88 8.85
CA ILE A 45 -3.87 3.45 9.73
C ILE A 45 -5.25 3.05 9.22
N CYS A 46 -5.52 3.19 7.92
CA CYS A 46 -6.83 2.84 7.37
C CYS A 46 -7.13 1.34 7.49
N ALA A 47 -6.13 0.47 7.35
CA ALA A 47 -6.28 -0.96 7.62
C ALA A 47 -6.55 -1.22 9.11
N ARG A 48 -5.80 -0.61 10.04
CA ARG A 48 -6.02 -0.79 11.49
C ARG A 48 -7.40 -0.31 11.96
N CYS A 49 -7.91 0.75 11.35
CA CYS A 49 -9.24 1.28 11.64
C CYS A 49 -10.35 0.60 10.83
N HIS A 50 -10.07 -0.51 10.12
CA HIS A 50 -11.05 -1.23 9.29
C HIS A 50 -11.75 -0.35 8.23
N ARG A 51 -11.08 0.71 7.77
CA ARG A 51 -11.61 1.67 6.77
C ARG A 51 -11.39 1.20 5.34
N LEU A 52 -10.58 0.16 5.13
CA LEU A 52 -10.33 -0.46 3.83
C LEU A 52 -11.06 -1.79 3.77
N ARG A 53 -11.90 -1.95 2.75
CA ARG A 53 -12.57 -3.23 2.45
C ARG A 53 -12.10 -3.70 1.08
N ILE A 54 -11.57 -4.92 1.05
CA ILE A 54 -11.16 -5.62 -0.16
C ILE A 54 -12.00 -6.91 -0.20
N SER A 55 -12.65 -7.16 -1.33
CA SER A 55 -13.45 -8.39 -1.49
C SER A 55 -12.53 -9.60 -1.43
N GLY A 56 -12.91 -10.63 -0.67
CA GLY A 56 -12.13 -11.86 -0.54
C GLY A 56 -10.86 -11.75 0.31
N MET A 57 -10.62 -10.61 0.99
CA MET A 57 -9.47 -10.44 1.88
C MET A 57 -9.94 -9.97 3.25
N ARG A 58 -9.46 -10.64 4.30
CA ARG A 58 -9.73 -10.24 5.68
C ARG A 58 -8.79 -9.12 6.11
N ASN A 59 -9.18 -8.33 7.12
CA ASN A 59 -8.40 -7.16 7.53
C ASN A 59 -7.07 -7.53 8.19
N ASP A 60 -7.01 -8.65 8.90
CA ASP A 60 -5.78 -9.23 9.45
C ASP A 60 -4.80 -9.62 8.34
N GLU A 61 -5.29 -10.24 7.27
CA GLU A 61 -4.48 -10.55 6.08
C GLU A 61 -3.97 -9.28 5.38
N LEU A 62 -4.83 -8.26 5.25
CA LEU A 62 -4.44 -6.95 4.72
C LEU A 62 -3.30 -6.32 5.55
N LEU A 63 -3.44 -6.30 6.87
CA LEU A 63 -2.42 -5.76 7.77
C LEU A 63 -1.11 -6.51 7.65
N ASP A 64 -1.17 -7.83 7.64
CA ASP A 64 -0.01 -8.69 7.56
C ASP A 64 0.73 -8.54 6.21
N ARG A 65 0.02 -8.44 5.08
CA ARG A 65 0.61 -8.13 3.77
C ARG A 65 1.34 -6.78 3.76
N LEU A 66 0.74 -5.75 4.37
CA LEU A 66 1.37 -4.43 4.50
C LEU A 66 2.64 -4.48 5.36
N LEU A 67 2.60 -5.16 6.50
CA LEU A 67 3.76 -5.32 7.38
C LEU A 67 4.90 -6.06 6.67
N ARG A 68 4.59 -7.17 6.00
CA ARG A 68 5.56 -7.93 5.20
C ARG A 68 6.19 -7.10 4.10
N TYR A 69 5.44 -6.21 3.45
CA TYR A 69 6.00 -5.25 2.49
C TYR A 69 7.03 -4.31 3.14
N LYS A 70 6.72 -3.74 4.32
CA LYS A 70 7.67 -2.89 5.05
C LYS A 70 8.94 -3.66 5.42
N ASP A 71 8.80 -4.90 5.88
CA ASP A 71 9.94 -5.71 6.30
C ASP A 71 10.85 -6.06 5.12
N LYS A 72 10.28 -6.37 3.95
CA LYS A 72 11.04 -6.53 2.70
C LYS A 72 11.86 -5.29 2.33
N LEU A 73 11.28 -4.09 2.49
CA LEU A 73 12.02 -2.84 2.23
C LEU A 73 13.19 -2.65 3.21
N ILE A 74 12.97 -2.94 4.50
CA ILE A 74 14.02 -2.83 5.52
C ILE A 74 15.15 -3.81 5.20
N LEU A 75 14.82 -5.09 4.95
CA LEU A 75 15.80 -6.10 4.59
C LEU A 75 16.60 -5.71 3.33
N SER A 76 15.91 -5.24 2.30
CA SER A 76 16.58 -4.75 1.08
C SER A 76 17.52 -3.59 1.36
N SER A 77 17.17 -2.68 2.28
CA SER A 77 18.03 -1.55 2.66
C SER A 77 19.26 -1.98 3.46
N CYS A 78 19.10 -2.98 4.35
CA CYS A 78 20.22 -3.54 5.11
C CYS A 78 21.22 -4.24 4.19
N LEU A 79 20.74 -5.08 3.28
CA LEU A 79 21.59 -5.79 2.32
C LEU A 79 22.27 -4.85 1.31
N ALA A 80 21.65 -3.71 1.00
CA ALA A 80 22.27 -2.69 0.15
C ALA A 80 23.37 -1.91 0.88
N SER A 81 23.33 -1.83 2.20
CA SER A 81 24.35 -1.15 3.02
C SER A 81 25.61 -2.00 3.25
N GLU A 82 25.58 -3.29 2.90
CA GLU A 82 26.70 -4.23 3.03
C GLU A 82 27.53 -4.35 1.74
N ARG A 83 27.24 -3.53 0.72
CA ARG A 83 27.99 -3.42 -0.54
C ARG A 83 28.69 -2.09 -0.66
#